data_AF-V4J3T6-F1
#
_entry.id   AF-V4J3T6-F1
#
_cell.length_a   1.000
_cell.length_b   1.000
_cell.length_c   1.000
_cell.angle_alpha   90.00
_cell.angle_beta   90.00
_cell.angle_gamma   90.00
#
_symmetry.space_group_name_H-M   'P 1'
#
loop_
_entity.id
_entity.type
_entity.pdbx_description
1 polymer ?
#
loop_
_entity_poly.entity_id
_entity_poly.type
_entity_poly.pdbx_seq_one_letter_code
_entity_poly.pdbx_strand_id
1 'polypeptide(L)' 'PGLPQHVTQRGNRRSQVFFEERDHELYLDLLGEAAVGSATEIWCYCLMPNHVHLVAVPSDK' A
#
# COMPACT_ATOMS: atom_id res chain seq x y z
N PRO A 1 -7.55 -1.51 -16.23
CA PRO A 1 -8.69 -1.73 -15.31
C PRO A 1 -8.97 -3.23 -15.14
N GLY A 2 -9.26 -3.67 -13.91
CA GLY A 2 -9.56 -5.06 -13.54
C GLY A 2 -8.36 -6.02 -13.55
N LEU A 3 -7.14 -5.53 -13.82
CA LEU A 3 -5.92 -6.35 -13.82
C LEU A 3 -5.13 -6.10 -12.55
N PRO A 4 -4.69 -7.16 -11.83
CA PRO A 4 -3.87 -7.00 -10.65
C PRO A 4 -2.48 -6.48 -10.99
N GLN A 5 -2.07 -5.45 -10.26
CA GLN A 5 -0.77 -4.79 -10.40
C GLN A 5 0.02 -4.97 -9.12
N HIS A 6 1.27 -5.43 -9.26
CA HIS A 6 2.21 -5.46 -8.15
C HIS A 6 2.84 -4.07 -7.99
N VAL A 7 2.41 -3.34 -6.96
CA VAL A 7 2.93 -2.01 -6.64
C VAL A 7 3.98 -2.15 -5.55
N THR A 8 5.12 -1.48 -5.73
CA THR A 8 6.19 -1.44 -4.73
C THR A 8 6.54 -0.01 -4.37
N GLN A 9 6.66 0.28 -3.07
CA GLN A 9 7.12 1.56 -2.55
C GLN A 9 8.30 1.30 -1.63
N ARG A 10 9.38 2.06 -1.78
CA ARG A 10 10.58 1.91 -0.95
C ARG A 10 11.02 3.24 -0.36
N GLY A 11 11.46 3.22 0.89
CA GLY A 11 12.06 4.39 1.53
C GLY A 11 13.25 4.91 0.72
N ASN A 12 13.41 6.23 0.67
CA ASN A 12 14.52 6.86 -0.01
C ASN A 12 15.84 6.29 0.54
N ARG A 13 16.78 5.91 -0.35
CA ARG A 13 18.03 5.22 0.02
C ARG A 13 17.82 3.96 0.86
N ARG A 14 16.67 3.28 0.72
CA ARG A 14 16.30 2.07 1.48
C ARG A 14 16.12 2.31 2.99
N SER A 15 15.99 3.56 3.39
CA SER A 15 15.76 3.95 4.77
C SER A 15 14.44 3.42 5.30
N GLN A 16 14.38 3.28 6.62
CA GLN A 16 13.18 2.91 7.35
C GLN A 16 12.06 3.94 7.12
N VAL A 17 10.84 3.45 6.98
CA VAL A 17 9.60 4.21 6.77
C VAL A 17 8.56 3.95 7.86
N PHE A 18 8.60 2.77 8.49
CA PHE A 18 7.82 2.44 9.69
C PHE A 18 8.77 2.38 10.89
N PHE A 19 8.61 3.27 11.86
CA PHE A 19 9.47 3.45 13.03
C PHE A 19 8.91 2.76 14.27
N GLU A 20 7.59 2.65 14.35
CA GLU A 20 6.86 1.96 15.40
C GLU A 20 5.71 1.10 14.84
N GLU A 21 5.15 0.22 15.67
CA GLU A 21 4.04 -0.67 15.26
C GLU A 21 2.85 0.14 14.72
N ARG A 22 2.55 1.27 15.39
CA ARG A 22 1.46 2.17 15.03
C ARG A 22 1.57 2.75 13.62
N ASP A 23 2.77 2.88 13.08
CA ASP A 23 2.94 3.38 11.71
C ASP A 23 2.38 2.39 10.68
N HIS A 24 2.40 1.08 10.97
CA HIS A 24 1.83 0.05 10.11
C HIS A 24 0.30 0.12 10.13
N GLU A 25 -0.30 0.29 11.30
CA GLU A 25 -1.74 0.47 11.47
C GLU A 25 -2.22 1.72 10.72
N LEU A 26 -1.56 2.86 10.95
CA LEU A 26 -1.88 4.11 10.26
C LEU A 26 -1.74 3.98 8.74
N TYR A 27 -0.74 3.26 8.25
CA TYR A 27 -0.58 3.04 6.82
C TYR A 27 -1.73 2.23 6.22
N LEU A 28 -2.23 1.21 6.93
CA LEU A 28 -3.38 0.42 6.46
C LEU A 28 -4.67 1.25 6.45
N ASP A 29 -4.87 2.13 7.42
CA ASP A 29 -6.00 3.07 7.44
C ASP A 29 -5.94 4.01 6.23
N LEU A 30 -4.79 4.66 6.01
CA LEU A 30 -4.58 5.55 4.87
C LEU A 30 -4.68 4.83 3.52
N LEU A 31 -4.16 3.60 3.44
CA LEU A 31 -4.28 2.77 2.24
C LEU A 31 -5.74 2.44 1.95
N GLY A 32 -6.53 2.13 2.98
CA GLY A 32 -7.97 1.89 2.84
C GLY A 32 -8.72 3.11 2.32
N GLU A 33 -8.48 4.28 2.91
CA GLU A 33 -9.07 5.55 2.46
C GLU A 33 -8.71 5.86 1.00
N ALA A 34 -7.44 5.70 0.64
CA ALA A 34 -6.94 5.94 -0.72
C ALA A 34 -7.50 4.92 -1.73
N ALA A 35 -7.60 3.65 -1.34
CA ALA A 35 -8.16 2.58 -2.17
C ALA A 35 -9.63 2.87 -2.52
N VAL A 36 -10.42 3.29 -1.53
CA VAL A 36 -11.82 3.71 -1.75
C VAL A 36 -11.90 4.94 -2.66
N GLY A 37 -11.10 5.98 -2.37
CA GLY A 37 -11.11 7.22 -3.15
C GLY A 37 -10.65 7.06 -4.60
N SER A 38 -9.89 6.01 -4.90
CA SER A 38 -9.36 5.69 -6.23
C SER A 38 -10.06 4.52 -6.92
N ALA A 39 -11.17 4.03 -6.37
CA ALA A 39 -11.90 2.86 -6.87
C ALA A 39 -10.96 1.66 -7.17
N THR A 40 -10.03 1.39 -6.25
CA THR A 40 -9.00 0.35 -6.39
C THR A 40 -9.13 -0.66 -5.27
N GLU A 41 -9.21 -1.95 -5.60
CA GLU A 41 -9.18 -3.02 -4.61
C GLU A 41 -7.74 -3.35 -4.22
N ILE A 42 -7.48 -3.64 -2.95
CA ILE A 42 -6.21 -4.18 -2.48
C ILE A 42 -6.42 -5.65 -2.11
N TRP A 43 -5.88 -6.57 -2.92
CA TRP A 43 -6.05 -8.00 -2.70
C TRP A 43 -5.11 -8.56 -1.65
N CYS A 44 -3.88 -8.03 -1.59
CA CYS A 44 -2.93 -8.36 -0.53
C CYS A 44 -1.89 -7.25 -0.35
N TYR A 45 -1.26 -7.25 0.81
CA TYR A 45 -0.19 -6.33 1.16
C TYR A 45 0.90 -7.04 1.97
N CYS A 46 2.11 -6.51 1.92
CA CYS A 46 3.22 -6.86 2.79
C CYS A 46 3.91 -5.56 3.21
N LEU A 47 3.94 -5.30 4.52
CA LEU A 47 4.59 -4.13 5.10
C LEU A 47 5.92 -4.57 5.72
N MET A 48 7.01 -3.98 5.26
CA MET A 48 8.35 -4.21 5.77
C MET A 48 8.89 -2.86 6.28
N PRO A 49 9.80 -2.83 7.27
CA PRO A 49 10.23 -1.58 7.89
C PRO A 49 10.68 -0.48 6.93
N ASN A 50 11.18 -0.81 5.73
CA ASN A 50 11.65 0.15 4.72
C ASN A 50 10.93 0.10 3.36
N HIS A 51 9.90 -0.74 3.19
CA HIS A 51 9.19 -0.83 1.91
C HIS A 51 7.84 -1.55 2.04
N VAL A 52 7.01 -1.40 1.02
CA VAL A 52 5.70 -2.02 0.91
C VAL A 52 5.55 -2.70 -0.44
N HIS A 53 4.86 -3.83 -0.43
CA HIS A 53 4.34 -4.50 -1.62
C HIS A 53 2.81 -4.57 -1.54
N LEU A 54 2.13 -4.20 -2.62
CA LEU A 54 0.68 -4.30 -2.75
C LEU A 54 0.32 -5.06 -4.01
N VAL A 55 -0.76 -5.84 -3.98
CA VAL A 55 -1.48 -6.24 -5.19
C VAL A 55 -2.73 -5.37 -5.28
N ALA A 56 -2.67 -4.37 -6.16
CA ALA A 56 -3.73 -3.39 -6.37
C ALA A 56 -4.47 -3.68 -7.68
N VAL A 57 -5.80 -3.63 -7.65
CA VAL A 57 -6.66 -3.90 -8.81
C VAL A 57 -7.54 -2.66 -9.06
N PRO A 58 -7.13 -1.76 -9.96
CA PRO A 58 -7.89 -0.55 -10.25
C PRO A 58 -9.13 -0.87 -11.08
N SER A 59 -10.25 -0.23 -10.77
CA SER A 59 -11.48 -0.32 -11.57
C SER A 59 -11.69 0.93 -12.45
N ASP A 60 -12.55 0.83 -13.47
CA ASP A 60 -12.92 1.93 -14.38
C ASP A 60 -14.04 2.84 -13.84
N LYS A 61 -14.48 2.62 -12.59
CA LYS A 61 -15.57 3.40 -12.00
C LYS A 61 -15.12 4.80 -11.62
#